data_AF-A0A1D6JQV1-F1
#
_entry.id   AF-A0A1D6JQV1-F1
#
_cell.length_a   1.000
_cell.length_b   1.000
_cell.length_c   1.000
_cell.angle_alpha   90.00
_cell.angle_beta   90.00
_cell.angle_gamma   90.00
#
_symmetry.space_group_name_H-M   'P 1'
#
loop_
_entity.id
_entity.type
_entity.pdbx_description
1 polymer ?
#
loop_
_entity_poly.entity_id
_entity_poly.type
_entity_poly.pdbx_seq_one_letter_code
_entity_poly.pdbx_strand_id
1 'polypeptide(L)'
;MVMLQMRHRCIEGRNFVLNMRNRSFLQIESHCRQQQIRCQSPLSTQLIERFNGRLPGYIGDGYDRESFCHVDDVVNGHIAAMEKGRVGQRYLLTGENMSFVLIFNMVANITNTRAPMFHVPLWLIEAYGWISVFVSRITGKLPLISYPTVRVLRHQWAYSCDKAKMELGYTPRNLTEGLSEMLLWLKEEKLIKF
;
A
#
# COMPACT_ATOMS: atom_id res chain seq x y z
N MET A 1 7.07 5.57 -4.95
CA MET A 1 8.04 4.58 -5.47
C MET A 1 7.67 3.22 -4.89
N VAL A 2 7.04 2.34 -5.67
CA VAL A 2 6.84 0.94 -5.25
C VAL A 2 8.20 0.24 -5.32
N MET A 3 9.05 0.56 -4.35
CA MET A 3 10.17 -0.27 -3.99
C MET A 3 9.58 -1.29 -3.04
N LEU A 4 9.18 -2.44 -3.57
CA LEU A 4 8.84 -3.62 -2.78
C LEU A 4 10.11 -4.01 -2.00
N GLN A 5 10.29 -3.38 -0.84
CA GLN A 5 11.26 -3.82 0.14
C GLN A 5 10.67 -5.07 0.80
N MET A 6 10.81 -6.20 0.09
CA MET A 6 10.56 -7.52 0.63
C MET A 6 11.39 -7.66 1.91
N ARG A 7 10.75 -7.56 3.08
CA ARG A 7 11.40 -7.80 4.37
C ARG A 7 11.79 -9.28 4.46
N HIS A 8 13.03 -9.59 4.06
CA HIS A 8 14.00 -10.46 4.75
C HIS A 8 13.52 -11.79 5.36
N ARG A 9 12.60 -12.54 4.75
CA ARG A 9 12.41 -13.98 5.07
C ARG A 9 12.39 -14.90 3.85
N CYS A 10 13.08 -14.49 2.78
CA CYS A 10 13.31 -15.32 1.59
C CYS A 10 14.82 -15.39 1.24
N ILE A 11 15.69 -15.43 2.25
CA ILE A 11 17.12 -15.70 2.08
C ILE A 11 17.39 -17.06 2.71
N GLU A 12 16.94 -18.12 2.04
CA GLU A 12 17.60 -19.41 2.14
C GLU A 12 17.44 -20.17 0.81
N GLY A 13 18.50 -20.09 0.00
CA GLY A 13 18.92 -21.20 -0.85
C GLY A 13 18.17 -21.46 -2.16
N ARG A 14 18.45 -20.66 -3.20
CA ARG A 14 19.13 -21.08 -4.46
C ARG A 14 18.77 -20.15 -5.64
N ASN A 15 19.81 -19.52 -6.19
CA ASN A 15 19.94 -18.94 -7.53
C ASN A 15 18.67 -18.95 -8.41
N PHE A 16 17.80 -17.95 -8.26
CA PHE A 16 16.75 -17.65 -9.22
C PHE A 16 17.07 -16.32 -9.92
N VAL A 17 18.01 -16.37 -10.85
CA VAL A 17 18.14 -15.34 -11.89
C VAL A 17 16.89 -15.50 -12.75
N LEU A 18 15.91 -14.61 -12.58
CA LEU A 18 14.65 -14.61 -13.33
C LEU A 18 14.94 -14.31 -14.81
N ASN A 19 15.22 -15.37 -15.58
CA ASN A 19 15.16 -15.35 -17.03
C ASN A 19 13.66 -15.38 -17.42
N MET A 20 13.09 -14.19 -17.63
CA MET A 20 11.68 -13.96 -17.91
C MET A 20 11.29 -14.33 -19.35
N ARG A 21 11.60 -15.55 -19.77
CA ARG A 21 11.09 -16.19 -21.00
C ARG A 21 10.35 -17.46 -20.60
N ASN A 22 9.03 -17.44 -20.77
CA ASN A 22 8.08 -18.56 -20.69
C ASN A 22 7.56 -19.02 -19.31
N ARG A 23 6.22 -19.01 -19.20
CA ARG A 23 5.33 -19.80 -18.32
C ARG A 23 5.39 -19.60 -16.79
N SER A 24 6.24 -18.74 -16.24
CA SER A 24 6.33 -18.54 -14.78
C SER A 24 5.38 -17.48 -14.18
N PHE A 25 4.75 -16.63 -15.00
CA PHE A 25 3.94 -15.50 -14.49
C PHE A 25 2.63 -15.95 -13.82
N LEU A 26 1.91 -16.90 -14.45
CA LEU A 26 0.69 -17.52 -13.88
C LEU A 26 0.98 -18.28 -12.58
N GLN A 27 2.22 -18.76 -12.42
CA GLN A 27 2.63 -19.48 -11.21
C GLN A 27 2.94 -18.51 -10.05
N ILE A 28 3.36 -17.27 -10.34
CA ILE A 28 3.54 -16.22 -9.33
C ILE A 28 2.19 -15.67 -8.86
N GLU A 29 1.22 -15.45 -9.76
CA GLU A 29 -0.14 -15.03 -9.37
C GLU A 29 -0.85 -16.07 -8.49
N SER A 30 -0.78 -17.35 -8.88
CA SER A 30 -1.36 -18.44 -8.08
C SER A 30 -0.63 -18.62 -6.74
N HIS A 31 0.68 -18.43 -6.68
CA HIS A 31 1.45 -18.49 -5.43
C HIS A 31 1.18 -17.29 -4.51
N CYS A 32 1.04 -16.08 -5.04
CA CYS A 32 0.61 -14.90 -4.26
C CYS A 32 -0.83 -15.03 -3.73
N ARG A 33 -1.76 -15.59 -4.53
CA ARG A 33 -3.11 -15.94 -4.06
C ARG A 33 -3.11 -17.05 -3.01
N GLN A 34 -2.29 -18.08 -3.18
CA GLN A 34 -2.28 -19.26 -2.29
C GLN A 34 -1.47 -19.07 -1.01
N GLN A 35 -0.44 -18.23 -0.99
CA GLN A 35 0.43 -18.10 0.19
C GLN A 35 -0.09 -17.16 1.27
N GLN A 36 -1.22 -16.47 1.09
CA GLN A 36 -1.82 -15.65 2.14
C GLN A 36 -0.78 -14.74 2.83
N ILE A 37 0.23 -14.30 2.06
CA ILE A 37 1.16 -13.28 2.50
C ILE A 37 0.30 -12.05 2.55
N ARG A 38 -0.04 -11.60 3.77
CA ARG A 38 -0.78 -10.37 4.04
C ARG A 38 0.00 -9.20 3.41
N CYS A 39 -0.16 -8.99 2.11
CA CYS A 39 0.25 -7.78 1.41
C CYS A 39 -0.72 -6.67 1.81
N GLN A 40 -0.82 -6.41 3.11
CA GLN A 40 -1.56 -5.29 3.63
C GLN A 40 -0.75 -4.05 3.26
N SER A 41 -1.33 -3.22 2.42
CA SER A 41 -0.80 -1.89 2.19
C SER A 41 -0.84 -1.11 3.52
N PRO A 42 0.03 -0.10 3.70
CA PRO A 42 -0.07 0.78 4.85
C PRO A 42 -1.48 1.36 5.00
N LEU A 43 -2.13 1.66 3.87
CA LEU A 43 -3.52 2.12 3.83
C LEU A 43 -4.51 1.06 4.34
N SER A 44 -4.45 -0.19 3.86
CA SER A 44 -5.38 -1.23 4.33
C SER A 44 -5.24 -1.48 5.82
N THR A 45 -4.01 -1.42 6.35
CA THR A 45 -3.76 -1.57 7.78
C THR A 45 -4.41 -0.44 8.57
N GLN A 46 -4.21 0.82 8.14
CA GLN A 46 -4.86 1.97 8.77
C GLN A 46 -6.39 1.90 8.72
N LEU A 47 -6.97 1.42 7.63
CA LEU A 47 -8.41 1.23 7.50
C LEU A 47 -8.92 0.14 8.45
N ILE A 48 -8.24 -1.01 8.54
CA ILE A 48 -8.58 -2.07 9.49
C ILE A 48 -8.56 -1.53 10.93
N GLU A 49 -7.50 -0.82 11.31
CA GLU A 49 -7.36 -0.25 12.65
C GLU A 49 -8.41 0.84 12.92
N ARG A 50 -8.80 1.63 11.91
CA ARG A 50 -9.91 2.59 11.99
C ARG A 50 -11.23 1.87 12.29
N PHE A 51 -11.60 0.86 11.50
CA PHE A 51 -12.86 0.13 11.70
C PHE A 51 -12.87 -0.69 13.00
N ASN A 52 -11.70 -1.07 13.51
CA ASN A 52 -11.55 -1.70 14.83
C ASN A 52 -11.46 -0.70 16.00
N GLY A 53 -11.58 0.61 15.73
CA GLY A 53 -11.57 1.67 16.76
C GLY A 53 -10.20 1.92 17.41
N ARG A 54 -9.13 1.36 16.85
CA ARG A 54 -7.76 1.46 17.39
C ARG A 54 -7.00 2.67 16.85
N LEU A 55 -7.49 3.27 15.77
CA LEU A 55 -6.94 4.50 15.17
C LEU A 55 -8.00 5.62 15.19
N PRO A 56 -8.02 6.49 16.22
CA PRO A 56 -9.06 7.51 16.39
C PRO A 56 -8.90 8.75 15.49
N GLY A 57 -7.79 8.87 14.74
CA GLY A 57 -7.44 10.09 14.02
C GLY A 57 -6.46 9.89 12.86
N TYR A 58 -6.21 10.97 12.13
CA TYR A 58 -5.20 11.09 11.09
C TYR A 58 -3.80 11.06 11.69
N ILE A 59 -2.85 10.47 10.97
CA ILE A 59 -1.43 10.53 11.32
C ILE A 59 -0.85 11.83 10.76
N GLY A 60 -0.28 12.67 11.64
CA GLY A 60 0.29 13.96 11.25
C GLY A 60 -0.78 14.98 10.86
N ASP A 61 -0.49 15.80 9.85
CA ASP A 61 -1.46 16.74 9.28
C ASP A 61 -2.47 16.05 8.33
N GLY A 62 -2.14 14.85 7.83
CA GLY A 62 -2.96 14.09 6.90
C GLY A 62 -3.12 14.70 5.51
N TYR A 63 -2.42 15.79 5.20
CA TYR A 63 -2.45 16.51 3.92
C TYR A 63 -1.31 16.12 2.99
N ASP A 64 -0.31 15.41 3.49
CA ASP A 64 0.72 14.78 2.66
C ASP A 64 0.09 13.95 1.54
N ARG A 65 0.55 14.21 0.30
CA ARG A 65 0.03 13.56 -0.91
C ARG A 65 0.89 12.36 -1.25
N GLU A 66 0.22 11.23 -1.44
CA GLU A 66 0.83 9.99 -1.92
C GLU A 66 0.13 9.53 -3.20
N SER A 67 0.85 8.80 -4.04
CA SER A 67 0.24 8.15 -5.20
C SER A 67 -0.26 6.76 -4.87
N PHE A 68 -1.53 6.52 -5.17
CA PHE A 68 -2.19 5.23 -4.95
C PHE A 68 -2.51 4.56 -6.28
N CYS A 69 -2.19 3.28 -6.41
CA CYS A 69 -2.49 2.46 -7.58
C CYS A 69 -3.10 1.12 -7.15
N HIS A 70 -4.02 0.59 -7.95
CA HIS A 70 -4.56 -0.74 -7.73
C HIS A 70 -3.53 -1.82 -8.11
N VAL A 71 -3.54 -2.96 -7.41
CA VAL A 71 -2.55 -4.03 -7.64
C VAL A 71 -2.66 -4.59 -9.07
N ASP A 72 -3.87 -4.77 -9.58
CA ASP A 72 -4.09 -5.26 -10.93
C ASP A 72 -3.58 -4.28 -11.99
N ASP A 73 -3.70 -2.97 -11.75
CA ASP A 73 -3.16 -1.98 -12.66
C ASP A 73 -1.64 -2.05 -12.68
N VAL A 74 -1.00 -2.27 -11.52
CA VAL A 74 0.44 -2.48 -11.45
C VAL A 74 0.84 -3.74 -12.22
N VAL A 75 0.09 -4.84 -12.09
CA VAL A 75 0.33 -6.09 -12.84
C VAL A 75 0.22 -5.82 -14.35
N ASN A 76 -0.85 -5.18 -14.81
CA ASN A 76 -1.05 -4.80 -16.21
C ASN A 76 0.06 -3.87 -16.71
N GLY A 77 0.51 -2.93 -15.88
CA GLY A 77 1.63 -2.04 -16.20
C GLY A 77 2.96 -2.78 -16.35
N HIS A 78 3.20 -3.82 -15.54
CA HIS A 78 4.37 -4.68 -15.71
C HIS A 78 4.30 -5.49 -17.00
N ILE A 79 3.14 -6.07 -17.33
CA ILE A 79 2.94 -6.80 -18.59
C ILE A 79 3.18 -5.85 -19.77
N ALA A 80 2.60 -4.65 -19.75
CA ALA A 80 2.81 -3.64 -20.79
C ALA A 80 4.29 -3.21 -20.89
N ALA A 81 5.01 -3.12 -19.77
CA ALA A 81 6.44 -2.83 -19.77
C ALA A 81 7.27 -3.96 -20.39
N MET A 82 6.83 -5.22 -20.26
CA MET A 82 7.49 -6.36 -20.91
C MET A 82 7.27 -6.34 -22.43
N GLU A 83 6.10 -5.91 -22.91
CA GLU A 83 5.75 -5.92 -24.33
C GLU A 83 6.25 -4.67 -25.08
N LYS A 84 6.12 -3.50 -24.46
CA LYS A 84 6.34 -2.19 -25.10
C LYS A 84 7.47 -1.37 -24.47
N GLY A 85 7.98 -1.82 -23.32
CA GLY A 85 9.03 -1.11 -22.61
C GLY A 85 10.34 -1.07 -23.38
N ARG A 86 11.10 0.01 -23.19
CA ARG A 86 12.41 0.19 -23.81
C ARG A 86 13.52 -0.18 -22.83
N VAL A 87 14.54 -0.88 -23.31
CA VAL A 87 15.72 -1.25 -22.50
C VAL A 87 16.40 0.02 -21.95
N GLY A 88 16.78 -0.02 -20.68
CA GLY A 88 17.39 1.12 -19.98
C GLY A 88 16.41 2.19 -19.50
N GLN A 89 15.12 2.07 -19.81
CA GLN A 89 14.11 2.99 -19.31
C GLN A 89 13.49 2.52 -18.00
N ARG A 90 13.09 3.49 -17.17
CA ARG A 90 12.31 3.27 -15.95
C ARG A 90 10.94 3.92 -16.12
N TYR A 91 9.92 3.22 -15.65
CA TYR A 91 8.51 3.66 -15.68
C TYR A 91 7.96 3.65 -14.26
N LEU A 92 7.27 4.73 -13.89
CA LEU A 92 6.56 4.83 -12.63
C LEU A 92 5.12 4.39 -12.84
N LEU A 93 4.75 3.26 -12.25
CA LEU A 93 3.38 2.75 -12.21
C LEU A 93 2.71 3.32 -10.98
N THR A 94 2.12 4.50 -11.15
CA THR A 94 1.52 5.30 -10.08
C THR A 94 0.13 5.74 -10.53
N GLY A 95 -0.83 5.80 -9.60
CA GLY A 95 -2.20 6.23 -9.92
C GLY A 95 -2.48 7.64 -9.41
N GLU A 96 -3.68 7.86 -8.88
CA GLU A 96 -4.09 9.16 -8.40
C GLU A 96 -3.29 9.63 -7.17
N ASN A 97 -2.94 10.92 -7.15
CA ASN A 97 -2.23 11.56 -6.05
C ASN A 97 -3.22 12.14 -5.04
N MET A 98 -3.36 11.47 -3.91
CA MET A 98 -4.36 11.80 -2.89
C MET A 98 -3.73 11.92 -1.49
N SER A 99 -4.39 12.67 -0.62
CA SER A 99 -4.01 12.74 0.80
C SER A 99 -4.82 11.75 1.63
N PHE A 100 -4.30 11.37 2.79
CA PHE A 100 -5.02 10.48 3.71
C PHE A 100 -6.36 11.09 4.14
N VAL A 101 -6.43 12.40 4.39
CA VAL A 101 -7.69 13.10 4.70
C VAL A 101 -8.76 12.83 3.64
N LEU A 102 -8.42 12.99 2.36
CA LEU A 102 -9.35 12.75 1.26
C LEU A 102 -9.75 11.28 1.19
N ILE A 103 -8.81 10.35 1.37
CA ILE A 103 -9.10 8.91 1.33
C ILE A 103 -10.05 8.49 2.46
N PHE A 104 -9.79 8.89 3.70
CA PHE A 104 -10.67 8.55 4.81
C PHE A 104 -12.06 9.17 4.65
N ASN A 105 -12.17 10.36 4.05
CA ASN A 105 -13.45 10.97 3.68
C ASN A 105 -14.18 10.20 2.58
N MET A 106 -13.46 9.73 1.55
CA MET A 106 -14.03 8.84 0.53
C MET A 106 -14.54 7.54 1.15
N VAL A 107 -13.73 6.89 2.01
CA VAL A 107 -14.15 5.68 2.74
C VAL A 107 -15.38 5.95 3.60
N ALA A 108 -15.41 7.08 4.32
CA ALA A 108 -16.55 7.48 5.14
C ALA A 108 -17.83 7.59 4.29
N ASN A 109 -17.73 8.20 3.12
CA ASN A 109 -18.84 8.32 2.17
C ASN A 109 -19.28 6.95 1.61
N ILE A 110 -18.33 6.10 1.19
CA ILE A 110 -18.61 4.76 0.64
C ILE A 110 -19.26 3.85 1.68
N THR A 111 -18.79 3.89 2.93
CA THR A 111 -19.26 3.02 4.02
C THR A 111 -20.39 3.62 4.85
N ASN A 112 -20.82 4.85 4.55
CA ASN A 112 -21.76 5.63 5.34
C ASN A 112 -21.37 5.72 6.83
N THR A 113 -20.07 5.83 7.10
CA THR A 113 -19.51 5.97 8.46
C THR A 113 -18.93 7.36 8.67
N ARG A 114 -18.62 7.73 9.92
CA ARG A 114 -17.98 9.03 10.22
C ARG A 114 -16.49 8.97 9.91
N ALA A 115 -15.98 10.02 9.25
CA ALA A 115 -14.55 10.23 9.08
C ALA A 115 -13.88 10.52 10.44
N PRO A 116 -12.59 10.17 10.62
CA PRO A 116 -11.83 10.62 11.77
C PRO A 116 -11.81 12.16 11.82
N MET A 117 -11.84 12.76 13.01
CA MET A 117 -11.81 14.22 13.16
C MET A 117 -10.54 14.73 13.84
N PHE A 118 -9.77 13.82 14.45
CA PHE A 118 -8.59 14.18 15.23
C PHE A 118 -7.32 14.03 14.40
N HIS A 119 -6.38 14.95 14.56
CA HIS A 119 -5.04 14.84 14.02
C HIS A 119 -4.10 14.42 15.14
N VAL A 120 -3.41 13.29 14.95
CA VAL A 120 -2.43 12.79 15.89
C VAL A 120 -1.08 13.39 15.51
N PRO A 121 -0.50 14.29 16.33
CA PRO A 121 0.72 14.97 15.95
C PRO A 121 1.89 13.98 15.86
N LEU A 122 2.81 14.24 14.91
CA LEU A 122 3.88 13.30 14.57
C LEU A 122 4.78 12.94 15.76
N TRP A 123 5.02 13.87 16.68
CA TRP A 123 5.85 13.62 17.87
C TRP A 123 5.23 12.55 18.80
N LEU A 124 3.90 12.50 18.90
CA LEU A 124 3.20 11.51 19.70
C LEU A 124 3.33 10.11 19.08
N ILE A 125 3.29 10.04 17.74
CA ILE A 125 3.46 8.80 16.98
C ILE A 125 4.91 8.33 17.05
N GLU A 126 5.88 9.24 17.01
CA GLU A 126 7.29 8.91 17.22
C GLU A 126 7.51 8.32 18.61
N ALA A 127 6.98 8.96 19.67
CA ALA A 127 7.05 8.46 21.04
C ALA A 127 6.42 7.06 21.17
N TYR A 128 5.24 6.86 20.57
CA TYR A 128 4.59 5.55 20.50
C TYR A 128 5.44 4.52 19.74
N GLY A 129 6.07 4.91 18.64
CA GLY A 129 6.99 4.08 17.86
C GLY A 129 8.15 3.56 18.72
N TRP A 130 8.78 4.43 19.52
CA TRP A 130 9.86 4.03 20.43
C TRP A 130 9.39 3.06 21.51
N ILE A 131 8.26 3.37 22.16
CA ILE A 131 7.67 2.50 23.19
C ILE A 131 7.29 1.14 22.60
N SER A 132 6.69 1.13 21.41
CA SER A 132 6.24 -0.10 20.76
C SER A 132 7.40 -1.00 20.34
N VAL A 133 8.54 -0.44 19.92
CA VAL A 133 9.78 -1.21 19.67
C VAL A 133 10.30 -1.84 20.96
N PHE A 134 10.28 -1.09 22.07
CA PHE A 134 10.70 -1.60 23.37
C PHE A 134 9.80 -2.73 23.86
N VAL A 135 8.48 -2.54 23.78
CA VAL A 135 7.48 -3.57 24.11
C VAL A 135 7.58 -4.77 23.18
N SER A 136 7.85 -4.56 21.89
CA SER A 136 8.04 -5.64 20.90
C SER A 136 9.24 -6.51 21.23
N ARG A 137 10.34 -5.92 21.72
CA ARG A 137 11.51 -6.68 22.19
C ARG A 137 11.20 -7.57 23.39
N ILE A 138 10.25 -7.17 24.23
CA ILE A 138 9.84 -7.91 25.44
C ILE A 138 8.75 -8.95 25.11
N THR A 139 7.79 -8.61 24.27
CA THR A 139 6.59 -9.43 24.00
C THR A 139 6.64 -10.24 22.71
N GLY A 140 7.63 -10.00 21.85
CA GLY A 140 7.75 -10.62 20.52
C GLY A 140 6.67 -10.19 19.52
N LYS A 141 5.72 -9.33 19.90
CA LYS A 141 4.64 -8.86 19.03
C LYS A 141 5.11 -7.67 18.19
N LEU A 142 4.79 -7.66 16.91
CA LEU A 142 5.18 -6.55 16.03
C LEU A 142 4.42 -5.27 16.40
N PRO A 143 5.11 -4.11 16.38
CA PRO A 143 4.48 -2.81 16.63
C PRO A 143 3.51 -2.45 15.50
N LEU A 144 2.36 -1.85 15.84
CA LEU A 144 1.36 -1.39 14.87
C LEU A 144 1.90 -0.26 13.97
N ILE A 145 2.67 0.65 14.56
CA ILE A 145 3.31 1.77 13.87
C ILE A 145 4.79 1.75 14.23
N SER A 146 5.62 1.37 13.26
CA SER A 146 7.07 1.35 13.46
C SER A 146 7.66 2.74 13.19
N TYR A 147 8.69 3.14 13.94
CA TYR A 147 9.41 4.42 13.74
C TYR A 147 9.78 4.71 12.27
N PRO A 148 10.24 3.74 11.46
CA PRO A 148 10.49 3.96 10.02
C PRO A 148 9.26 4.41 9.23
N THR A 149 8.07 3.92 9.59
CA THR A 149 6.80 4.26 8.92
C THR A 149 6.50 5.76 9.08
N VAL A 150 6.75 6.32 10.26
CA VAL A 150 6.52 7.75 10.53
C VAL A 150 7.41 8.63 9.67
N ARG A 151 8.66 8.23 9.45
CA ARG A 151 9.60 8.99 8.61
C ARG A 151 9.22 8.95 7.13
N VAL A 152 8.67 7.83 6.65
CA VAL A 152 8.16 7.71 5.28
C VAL A 152 6.95 8.62 5.06
N LEU A 153 6.04 8.68 6.05
CA LEU A 153 4.83 9.51 5.99
C LEU A 153 5.13 11.02 5.95
N ARG A 154 6.30 11.47 6.43
CA ARG A 154 6.70 12.89 6.43
C ARG A 154 7.12 13.44 5.06
N HIS A 155 7.13 12.63 4.01
CA HIS A 155 7.52 13.08 2.68
C HIS A 155 6.31 13.07 1.75
N GLN A 156 6.27 13.97 0.78
CA GLN A 156 5.28 13.93 -0.29
C GLN A 156 5.73 12.89 -1.33
N TRP A 157 4.92 11.85 -1.51
CA TRP A 157 5.14 10.77 -2.48
C TRP A 157 4.20 10.90 -3.69
N ALA A 158 3.90 12.12 -4.10
CA ALA A 158 3.16 12.40 -5.31
C ALA A 158 4.10 12.22 -6.52
N TYR A 159 3.72 11.31 -7.42
CA TYR A 159 4.50 11.01 -8.63
C TYR A 159 3.59 11.10 -9.86
N SER A 160 4.20 11.33 -11.02
CA SER A 160 3.52 11.27 -12.31
C SER A 160 3.83 9.94 -13.02
N CYS A 161 2.79 9.36 -13.64
CA CYS A 161 2.89 8.20 -14.52
C CYS A 161 2.82 8.56 -16.01
N ASP A 162 2.96 9.84 -16.38
CA ASP A 162 2.76 10.31 -17.77
C ASP A 162 3.60 9.55 -18.80
N LYS A 163 4.85 9.23 -18.44
CA LYS A 163 5.72 8.42 -19.28
C LYS A 163 5.18 7.01 -19.51
N ALA A 164 4.64 6.37 -18.46
CA ALA A 164 4.04 5.05 -18.57
C ALA A 164 2.75 5.10 -19.41
N LYS A 165 1.95 6.18 -19.28
CA LYS A 165 0.77 6.39 -20.13
C LYS A 165 1.16 6.48 -21.60
N MET A 166 2.14 7.33 -21.91
CA MET A 166 2.54 7.62 -23.29
C MET A 166 3.25 6.43 -23.97
N GLU A 167 4.16 5.76 -23.26
CA GLU A 167 5.00 4.72 -23.87
C GLU A 167 4.43 3.30 -23.72
N LEU A 168 3.71 3.01 -22.63
CA LEU A 168 3.18 1.67 -22.35
C LEU A 168 1.67 1.56 -22.61
N GLY A 169 0.97 2.69 -22.74
CA GLY A 169 -0.49 2.72 -22.75
C GLY A 169 -1.09 2.45 -21.36
N TYR A 170 -0.34 2.75 -20.29
CA TYR A 170 -0.81 2.53 -18.92
C TYR A 170 -1.96 3.48 -18.57
N THR A 171 -3.09 2.96 -18.12
CA THR A 171 -4.25 3.75 -17.68
C THR A 171 -4.68 3.28 -16.30
N PRO A 172 -4.21 3.94 -15.22
CA PRO A 172 -4.64 3.58 -13.87
C PRO A 172 -6.14 3.89 -13.70
N ARG A 173 -6.86 3.02 -12.98
CA ARG A 173 -8.27 3.22 -12.66
C ARG A 173 -8.46 4.33 -11.63
N ASN A 174 -9.70 4.78 -11.50
CA ASN A 174 -10.04 5.81 -10.52
C ASN A 174 -9.89 5.29 -9.09
N LEU A 175 -9.43 6.14 -8.17
CA LEU A 175 -9.16 5.70 -6.79
C LEU A 175 -10.42 5.20 -6.08
N THR A 176 -11.56 5.84 -6.31
CA THR A 176 -12.86 5.47 -5.70
C THR A 176 -13.26 4.03 -6.03
N GLU A 177 -13.00 3.58 -7.25
CA GLU A 177 -13.32 2.22 -7.70
C GLU A 177 -12.43 1.20 -6.99
N GLY A 178 -11.11 1.39 -7.03
CA GLY A 178 -10.17 0.49 -6.34
C GLY A 178 -10.33 0.50 -4.82
N LEU A 179 -10.74 1.63 -4.23
CA LEU A 179 -11.05 1.71 -2.81
C LEU A 179 -12.32 0.93 -2.45
N SER A 180 -13.35 0.98 -3.31
CA SER A 180 -14.59 0.22 -3.12
C SER A 180 -14.31 -1.28 -3.19
N GLU A 181 -13.54 -1.74 -4.18
CA GLU A 181 -13.10 -3.15 -4.32
C GLU A 181 -12.30 -3.60 -3.08
N MET A 182 -11.36 -2.77 -2.62
CA MET A 182 -10.58 -3.08 -1.41
C MET A 182 -11.45 -3.19 -0.16
N LEU A 183 -12.41 -2.28 0.04
CA LEU A 183 -13.31 -2.32 1.20
C LEU A 183 -14.22 -3.55 1.20
N LEU A 184 -14.71 -3.95 0.02
CA LEU A 184 -15.49 -5.18 -0.14
C LEU A 184 -14.64 -6.41 0.22
N TRP A 185 -13.43 -6.50 -0.32
CA TRP A 185 -12.50 -7.58 0.00
C TRP A 185 -12.19 -7.66 1.51
N LEU A 186 -11.91 -6.50 2.15
CA LEU A 186 -11.67 -6.45 3.60
C LEU A 186 -12.88 -6.91 4.43
N LYS A 187 -14.10 -6.64 3.95
CA LYS A 187 -15.35 -7.08 4.59
C LYS A 187 -15.56 -8.58 4.42
N GLU A 188 -15.31 -9.12 3.23
CA GLU A 188 -15.39 -10.55 2.92
C GLU A 188 -14.41 -11.37 3.76
N GLU A 189 -13.19 -10.88 3.92
CA GLU A 189 -12.15 -11.46 4.80
C GLU A 189 -12.43 -11.25 6.30
N LYS A 190 -13.55 -10.61 6.66
CA LYS A 190 -13.99 -10.32 8.04
C LYS A 190 -12.98 -9.49 8.84
N LEU A 191 -12.13 -8.71 8.16
CA LEU A 191 -11.14 -7.83 8.77
C LEU A 191 -11.75 -6.50 9.23
N ILE A 192 -12.81 -6.05 8.57
CA ILE A 192 -13.56 -4.84 8.91
C ILE A 192 -15.05 -5.14 9.02
N LYS A 193 -15.74 -4.34 9.83
CA LYS A 193 -17.19 -4.34 9.95
C LYS A 193 -17.67 -2.89 9.98
N PHE A 194 -18.72 -2.62 9.22
CA PHE A 194 -19.46 -1.38 9.22
C PHE A 194 -20.94 -1.72 9.07
#